data_AF-A0A2D6PNL1-F1
#
_entry.id   AF-A0A2D6PNL1-F1
#
_cell.length_a   1.000
_cell.length_b   1.000
_cell.length_c   1.000
_cell.angle_alpha   90.00
_cell.angle_beta   90.00
_cell.angle_gamma   90.00
#
_symmetry.space_group_name_H-M   'P 1'
#
loop_
_entity.id
_entity.type
_entity.pdbx_description
1 polymer ?
#
loop_
_entity_poly.entity_id
_entity_poly.type
_entity_poly.pdbx_seq_one_letter_code
_entity_poly.pdbx_strand_id
1 'polypeptide(L)'
;MVLIVTTVSFLVHVYSSSYMNGDPHTPRFMGYLSLFTFFMLVLVSSQNFLQLFIGWEGVGLCSYLLVNYWFGRMQANKAAIKAMLVNRVGDAALVAAIVLL
;
A
#
# COMPACT_ATOMS: atom_id res chain seq x y z
N MET A 1 -10.54 -2.90 13.75
CA MET A 1 -9.55 -2.85 12.65
C MET A 1 -8.70 -1.59 12.69
N VAL A 2 -9.27 -0.38 12.82
CA VAL A 2 -8.52 0.88 12.91
C VAL A 2 -7.40 0.85 13.97
N LEU A 3 -7.71 0.43 15.20
CA LEU A 3 -6.71 0.35 16.29
C LEU A 3 -5.53 -0.58 15.97
N ILE A 4 -5.78 -1.67 15.24
CA ILE A 4 -4.72 -2.61 14.83
C ILE A 4 -3.84 -1.95 13.77
N VAL A 5 -4.45 -1.35 12.75
CA VAL A 5 -3.73 -0.69 11.65
C VAL A 5 -2.85 0.44 12.17
N THR A 6 -3.38 1.31 13.06
CA THR A 6 -2.61 2.43 13.59
C THR A 6 -1.48 1.98 14.52
N THR A 7 -1.73 0.97 15.37
CA THR A 7 -0.69 0.43 16.28
C THR A 7 0.45 -0.21 15.49
N VAL A 8 0.13 -1.07 14.52
CA VAL A 8 1.15 -1.71 13.66
C VAL A 8 1.88 -0.66 12.83
N SER A 9 1.16 0.30 12.25
CA SER A 9 1.78 1.38 11.48
C SER A 9 2.76 2.20 12.33
N PHE A 10 2.38 2.55 13.56
CA PHE A 10 3.27 3.27 14.47
C PHE A 10 4.55 2.49 14.76
N LEU A 11 4.44 1.19 15.07
CA LEU A 11 5.59 0.33 15.31
C LEU A 11 6.51 0.23 14.08
N VAL A 12 5.92 0.11 12.89
CA VAL A 12 6.69 0.07 11.64
C VAL A 12 7.40 1.40 11.37
N HIS A 13 6.78 2.55 11.63
CA HIS A 13 7.44 3.85 11.49
C HIS A 13 8.65 3.99 12.43
N VAL A 14 8.51 3.58 13.69
CA VAL A 14 9.63 3.57 14.65
C VAL A 14 10.76 2.65 14.18
N TYR A 15 10.42 1.43 13.75
CA TYR A 15 11.39 0.48 13.21
C TYR A 15 12.11 1.03 11.97
N SER A 16 11.36 1.59 11.02
CA SER A 16 11.88 2.13 9.77
C SER A 16 12.79 3.34 9.99
N SER A 17 12.60 4.13 11.04
CA SER A 17 13.49 5.25 11.37
C SER A 17 14.90 4.77 11.72
N SER A 18 15.02 3.60 12.35
CA SER A 18 16.33 3.00 12.63
C SER A 18 16.86 2.21 11.43
N TYR A 19 16.01 1.48 10.73
CA TYR A 19 16.41 0.64 9.58
C TYR A 19 16.94 1.46 8.40
N MET A 20 16.37 2.64 8.16
CA MET A 20 16.71 3.50 7.02
C MET A 20 17.75 4.59 7.36
N ASN A 21 18.31 4.61 8.58
CA ASN A 21 19.19 5.69 9.07
C ASN A 21 20.45 5.94 8.19
N GLY A 22 20.80 5.02 7.30
CA GLY A 22 21.90 5.18 6.33
C GLY A 22 21.48 5.54 4.89
N ASP A 23 20.18 5.66 4.57
CA ASP A 23 19.70 5.94 3.21
C ASP A 23 19.37 7.44 3.02
N PRO A 24 19.95 8.12 2.01
CA PRO A 24 19.64 9.52 1.71
C PRO A 24 18.17 9.75 1.31
N HIS A 25 17.42 8.72 0.90
CA HIS A 25 16.03 8.85 0.44
C HIS A 25 14.99 8.46 1.51
N THR A 26 15.38 8.44 2.78
CA THR A 26 14.48 8.14 3.92
C THR A 26 13.16 8.92 3.91
N PRO A 27 13.11 10.23 3.60
CA PRO A 27 11.83 10.96 3.53
C PRO A 27 10.83 10.38 2.52
N ARG A 28 11.32 9.85 1.40
CA ARG A 28 10.48 9.20 0.38
C ARG A 28 9.88 7.89 0.90
N PHE A 29 10.68 7.07 1.59
CA PHE A 29 10.20 5.82 2.19
C PHE A 29 9.12 6.09 3.24
N MET A 30 9.36 7.05 4.13
CA MET A 30 8.40 7.46 5.15
C MET A 30 7.11 8.01 4.54
N GLY A 31 7.21 8.79 3.45
CA GLY A 31 6.07 9.26 2.69
C GLY A 31 5.22 8.12 2.13
N TYR A 32 5.83 7.10 1.53
CA TYR A 32 5.11 5.92 1.03
C TYR A 32 4.46 5.10 2.15
N LEU A 33 5.14 4.96 3.30
CA LEU A 33 4.60 4.25 4.46
C LEU A 33 3.40 4.98 5.09
N SER A 34 3.48 6.31 5.16
CA SER A 34 2.35 7.15 5.60
C SER A 34 1.17 7.08 4.63
N LEU A 35 1.44 7.12 3.32
CA LEU A 35 0.41 6.98 2.29
C LEU A 35 -0.27 5.60 2.33
N PHE A 36 0.50 4.54 2.55
CA PHE A 36 -0.03 3.19 2.78
C PHE A 36 -0.97 3.16 3.98
N THR A 37 -0.57 3.78 5.09
CA THR A 37 -1.39 3.85 6.30
C THR A 37 -2.68 4.64 6.05
N PHE A 38 -2.60 5.76 5.33
CA PHE A 38 -3.76 6.56 4.96
C PHE A 38 -4.78 5.74 4.15
N PHE A 39 -4.36 5.08 3.07
CA PHE A 39 -5.29 4.28 2.26
C PHE A 39 -5.82 3.04 3.00
N MET A 40 -5.03 2.42 3.89
CA MET A 40 -5.53 1.36 4.76
C MET A 40 -6.61 1.86 5.73
N LEU A 41 -6.50 3.09 6.24
CA LEU A 41 -7.53 3.69 7.07
C LEU A 41 -8.79 4.03 6.26
N VAL A 42 -8.64 4.53 5.03
CA VAL A 42 -9.78 4.75 4.10
C VAL A 42 -10.49 3.43 3.80
N LEU A 43 -9.75 2.36 3.53
CA LEU A 43 -10.29 1.03 3.26
C LEU A 43 -11.07 0.48 4.46
N VAL A 44 -10.48 0.55 5.67
CA VAL A 44 -11.12 -0.01 6.87
C VAL A 44 -12.33 0.80 7.33
N SER A 45 -12.38 2.10 7.00
CA SER A 45 -13.51 2.97 7.32
C SER A 45 -14.59 3.01 6.23
N SER A 46 -14.43 2.26 5.13
CA SER A 46 -15.39 2.30 4.03
C SER A 46 -16.75 1.74 4.44
N GLN A 47 -17.81 2.52 4.23
CA GLN A 47 -19.20 2.09 4.40
C GLN A 47 -19.94 1.89 3.08
N ASN A 48 -19.28 2.16 1.96
CA ASN A 48 -19.82 1.98 0.61
C ASN A 48 -18.77 1.35 -0.31
N PHE A 49 -19.25 0.71 -1.37
CA PHE A 49 -18.39 -0.01 -2.31
C PHE A 49 -17.41 0.89 -3.06
N LEU A 50 -17.78 2.15 -3.33
CA LEU A 50 -16.91 3.10 -3.99
C LEU A 50 -15.70 3.48 -3.13
N GLN A 51 -15.92 3.79 -1.85
CA GLN A 51 -14.86 4.10 -0.90
C GLN A 51 -13.98 2.87 -0.63
N LEU A 52 -14.58 1.67 -0.58
CA LEU A 52 -13.84 0.42 -0.49
C LEU A 52 -12.90 0.26 -1.70
N PHE A 53 -13.41 0.48 -2.92
CA PHE A 53 -12.62 0.40 -4.14
C PHE A 53 -11.47 1.42 -4.16
N ILE A 54 -11.73 2.67 -3.76
CA ILE A 54 -10.70 3.71 -3.66
C ILE A 54 -9.61 3.31 -2.65
N GLY A 55 -10.00 2.83 -1.47
CA GLY A 55 -9.05 2.33 -0.47
C GLY A 55 -8.24 1.15 -0.99
N TRP A 56 -8.89 0.22 -1.69
CA TRP A 56 -8.29 -1.00 -2.23
C TRP A 56 -7.22 -0.70 -3.29
N GLU A 57 -7.58 0.12 -4.28
CA GLU A 57 -6.67 0.58 -5.33
C GLU A 57 -5.49 1.38 -4.73
N GLY A 58 -5.77 2.26 -3.77
CA GLY A 58 -4.77 3.08 -3.12
C GLY A 58 -3.73 2.25 -2.35
N VAL A 59 -4.17 1.20 -1.64
CA VAL A 59 -3.26 0.26 -0.96
C VAL A 59 -2.43 -0.52 -1.99
N GLY A 60 -3.02 -0.94 -3.10
CA GLY A 60 -2.31 -1.61 -4.21
C GLY A 60 -1.20 -0.74 -4.80
N LEU A 61 -1.49 0.53 -5.08
CA LEU A 61 -0.52 1.50 -5.58
C LEU A 61 0.62 1.74 -4.57
N CYS A 62 0.30 1.90 -3.30
CA CYS A 62 1.32 2.09 -2.26
C CYS A 62 2.23 0.86 -2.11
N SER A 63 1.66 -0.34 -2.22
CA SER A 63 2.41 -1.60 -2.22
C SER A 63 3.40 -1.65 -3.38
N TYR A 64 2.97 -1.27 -4.59
CA TYR A 64 3.86 -1.16 -5.74
C TYR A 64 5.02 -0.19 -5.49
N LEU A 65 4.76 1.01 -4.95
CA LEU A 65 5.78 2.02 -4.66
C LEU A 65 6.79 1.56 -3.60
N LEU A 66 6.32 0.85 -2.56
CA LEU A 66 7.19 0.32 -1.50
C LEU A 66 8.07 -0.83 -2.00
N VAL A 67 7.53 -1.77 -2.79
CA VAL A 67 8.32 -2.87 -3.38
C VAL A 67 9.32 -2.33 -4.39
N ASN A 68 8.94 -1.30 -5.16
CA ASN A 68 9.80 -0.63 -6.14
C ASN A 68 10.70 0.46 -5.52
N TYR A 69 10.81 0.56 -4.18
CA TYR A 69 11.59 1.63 -3.56
C TYR A 69 13.06 1.64 -4.03
N TRP A 70 13.68 0.45 -4.14
CA TRP A 70 15.00 0.27 -4.77
C TRP A 70 14.88 -0.04 -6.27
N PHE A 71 14.36 0.92 -7.03
CA PHE A 71 14.15 0.83 -8.49
C PHE A 71 15.42 0.50 -9.30
N GLY A 72 16.62 0.71 -8.76
CA GLY A 72 17.89 0.31 -9.39
C GLY A 72 18.09 -1.21 -9.47
N ARG A 73 17.34 -2.00 -8.67
CA ARG A 73 17.41 -3.46 -8.70
C ARG A 73 16.34 -4.00 -9.66
N MET A 74 16.78 -4.60 -10.77
CA MET A 74 15.90 -5.26 -11.74
C MET A 74 14.94 -6.28 -11.10
N GLN A 75 15.38 -6.99 -10.06
CA GLN A 75 14.54 -7.93 -9.32
C GLN A 75 13.38 -7.24 -8.58
N ALA A 76 13.64 -6.08 -7.97
CA ALA A 76 12.61 -5.30 -7.28
C ALA A 76 11.55 -4.76 -8.26
N ASN A 77 11.98 -4.28 -9.43
CA ASN A 77 11.06 -3.82 -10.48
C ASN A 77 10.15 -4.95 -10.98
N LYS A 78 10.73 -6.12 -11.29
CA LYS A 78 9.95 -7.29 -11.71
C LYS A 78 8.98 -7.76 -10.63
N ALA A 79 9.40 -7.74 -9.36
CA ALA A 79 8.55 -8.12 -8.23
C ALA A 79 7.39 -7.13 -8.06
N ALA A 80 7.65 -5.82 -8.13
CA ALA A 80 6.63 -4.79 -8.01
C ALA A 80 5.58 -4.89 -9.13
N ILE A 81 6.02 -5.05 -10.38
CA ILE A 81 5.12 -5.22 -11.53
C ILE A 81 4.29 -6.51 -11.37
N LYS A 82 4.91 -7.61 -10.95
CA LYS A 82 4.18 -8.87 -10.72
C LYS A 82 3.11 -8.71 -9.63
N ALA A 83 3.45 -8.08 -8.52
CA ALA A 83 2.50 -7.84 -7.43
C ALA A 83 1.31 -6.99 -7.90
N MET A 84 1.59 -5.91 -8.65
CA MET A 84 0.54 -5.03 -9.21
C MET A 84 -0.37 -5.78 -10.19
N LEU A 85 0.19 -6.58 -11.11
CA LEU A 85 -0.59 -7.34 -12.08
C LEU A 85 -1.51 -8.37 -11.41
N VAL A 86 -1.01 -9.08 -10.39
CA VAL A 86 -1.83 -10.04 -9.64
C VAL A 86 -2.95 -9.31 -8.89
N ASN A 87 -2.66 -8.14 -8.31
CA ASN A 87 -3.70 -7.34 -7.66
C ASN A 87 -4.77 -6.89 -8.66
N ARG A 88 -4.38 -6.55 -9.90
CA ARG A 88 -5.30 -6.11 -10.96
C ARG A 88 -6.34 -7.15 -11.37
N VAL A 89 -5.99 -8.42 -11.29
CA VAL A 89 -6.94 -9.52 -11.51
C VAL A 89 -7.99 -9.53 -10.38
N GLY A 90 -7.57 -9.29 -9.14
CA GLY A 90 -8.48 -9.10 -8.01
C GLY A 90 -9.38 -7.88 -8.17
N ASP A 91 -8.82 -6.76 -8.63
CA ASP A 91 -9.55 -5.50 -8.87
C ASP A 91 -10.68 -5.73 -9.89
N ALA A 92 -10.43 -6.48 -10.96
CA ALA A 92 -11.46 -6.81 -11.96
C ALA A 92 -12.62 -7.63 -11.37
N ALA A 93 -12.34 -8.59 -10.50
CA ALA A 93 -13.37 -9.36 -9.80
C ALA A 93 -14.16 -8.49 -8.82
N LEU A 94 -13.48 -7.60 -8.10
CA LEU A 94 -14.12 -6.65 -7.18
C LEU A 94 -15.04 -5.69 -7.93
N VAL A 95 -14.59 -5.11 -9.04
CA VAL A 95 -15.42 -4.23 -9.89
C VAL A 95 -16.63 -4.97 -10.43
N ALA A 96 -16.45 -6.21 -10.91
CA ALA A 96 -17.56 -7.03 -11.38
C ALA A 96 -18.60 -7.27 -10.27
N ALA A 97 -18.16 -7.56 -9.04
CA ALA A 97 -19.05 -7.72 -7.90
C ALA A 97 -19.80 -6.43 -7.54
N ILE A 98 -19.13 -5.28 -7.58
CA ILE A 98 -19.74 -3.97 -7.30
C ILE A 98 -20.78 -3.58 -8.35
N VAL A 99 -20.59 -3.97 -9.62
CA VAL A 99 -21.55 -3.68 -10.70
C VAL A 99 -22.77 -4.60 -10.64
N LEU A 100 -22.61 -5.83 -10.12
CA LEU A 100 -23.67 -6.83 -10.07
C LEU A 100 -24.55 -6.75 -8.81
N LEU A 101 -24.08 -6.12 -7.73
CA LEU A 101 -24.77 -5.95 -6.43
C LEU A 101 -25.32 -4.53 -6.27
#